data_AF-A0A932MSL9-F1
#
_entry.id   AF-A0A932MSL9-F1
#
_cell.length_a   1.000
_cell.length_b   1.000
_cell.length_c   1.000
_cell.angle_alpha   90.00
_cell.angle_beta   90.00
_cell.angle_gamma   90.00
#
_symmetry.space_group_name_H-M   'P 1'
#
loop_
_entity.id
_entity.type
_entity.pdbx_description
1 polymer ?
#
loop_
_entity_poly.entity_id
_entity_poly.type
_entity_poly.pdbx_seq_one_letter_code
_entity_poly.pdbx_strand_id
1 'polypeptide(L)'
;MKYFFAFLFCLSLTQIFCHKGHAQIEAPAFQVIKPPATAVVPHHKDNLKLTLIVDSIFIGQKKIIPHFSINMPISFESDYIQVKDNLYLKIFIARNQEYGAKFYTWKWDFLNKKNGKFYSQGVSSYEMMDFNGSIDVNTSQGHGVGLEDTPEYVMYYYRYKLE
;
A
#
# COMPACT_ATOMS: atom_id res chain seq x y z
N MET A 1 54.87 23.36 -56.83
CA MET A 1 54.32 23.29 -55.46
C MET A 1 52.82 23.01 -55.57
N LYS A 2 52.39 21.78 -55.25
CA LYS A 2 51.05 21.24 -55.53
C LYS A 2 50.37 20.77 -54.23
N TYR A 3 50.22 21.60 -53.21
CA TYR A 3 49.37 21.26 -52.05
C TYR A 3 48.87 22.55 -51.38
N PHE A 4 47.80 23.15 -51.89
CA PHE A 4 47.19 24.32 -51.23
C PHE A 4 45.68 24.44 -51.50
N PHE A 5 44.97 23.30 -51.56
CA PHE A 5 43.51 23.29 -51.77
C PHE A 5 42.77 22.21 -50.95
N ALA A 6 43.36 21.73 -49.86
CA ALA A 6 42.78 20.64 -49.05
C ALA A 6 42.66 20.98 -47.56
N PHE A 7 42.59 22.26 -47.18
CA PHE A 7 42.53 22.63 -45.75
C PHE A 7 41.38 23.58 -45.36
N LEU A 8 40.48 23.93 -46.28
CA LEU A 8 39.34 24.81 -45.98
C LEU A 8 37.95 24.15 -46.07
N PHE A 9 37.87 22.85 -46.33
CA PHE A 9 36.59 22.13 -46.45
C PHE A 9 36.28 21.19 -45.27
N CYS A 10 37.13 21.13 -44.25
CA CYS A 10 36.93 20.28 -43.06
C CYS A 10 36.44 21.04 -41.82
N LEU A 11 36.18 22.35 -41.89
CA LEU A 11 35.78 23.16 -40.73
C LEU A 11 34.32 23.65 -40.72
N SER A 12 33.49 23.22 -41.67
CA SER A 12 32.08 23.66 -41.75
C SER A 12 31.04 22.55 -41.55
N LEU A 13 31.45 21.30 -41.28
CA LEU A 13 30.52 20.17 -41.12
C LEU A 13 30.29 19.71 -39.66
N THR A 14 30.93 20.33 -38.67
CA THR A 14 30.76 19.96 -37.24
C THR A 14 29.74 20.81 -36.47
N GLN A 15 28.96 21.67 -37.14
CA GLN A 15 27.97 22.53 -36.48
C GLN A 15 26.51 22.07 -36.64
N ILE A 16 26.26 20.95 -37.33
CA ILE A 16 24.92 20.36 -37.40
C ILE A 16 24.92 19.19 -36.42
N PHE A 17 23.94 19.14 -35.53
CA PHE A 17 23.81 18.21 -34.37
C PHE A 17 24.46 18.63 -33.06
N CYS A 18 24.15 19.83 -32.57
CA CYS A 18 23.97 19.98 -31.12
C CYS A 18 22.93 21.05 -30.79
N HIS A 19 21.70 20.87 -31.24
CA HIS A 19 20.52 21.52 -30.66
C HIS A 19 19.36 20.52 -30.68
N LYS A 20 19.55 19.37 -29.99
CA LYS A 20 18.41 18.75 -29.32
C LYS A 20 18.18 19.60 -28.07
N GLY A 21 17.43 20.69 -28.24
CA GLY A 21 16.77 21.34 -27.13
C GLY A 21 16.11 20.22 -26.35
N HIS A 22 16.56 20.04 -25.11
CA HIS A 22 15.99 19.07 -24.21
C HIS A 22 14.51 19.43 -24.13
N ALA A 23 13.62 18.58 -24.65
CA ALA A 23 12.25 18.60 -24.19
C ALA A 23 12.38 18.43 -22.68
N GLN A 24 12.17 19.51 -21.93
CA GLN A 24 11.93 19.39 -20.51
C GLN A 24 10.69 18.52 -20.44
N ILE A 25 10.90 17.23 -20.15
CA ILE A 25 9.84 16.40 -19.62
C ILE A 25 9.50 17.12 -18.32
N GLU A 26 8.45 17.94 -18.34
CA GLU A 26 7.91 18.54 -17.14
C GLU A 26 7.71 17.38 -16.18
N ALA A 27 8.47 17.39 -15.08
CA ALA A 27 8.24 16.44 -14.01
C ALA A 27 6.74 16.55 -13.68
N PRO A 28 6.02 15.42 -13.56
CA PRO A 28 4.60 15.47 -13.26
C PRO A 28 4.41 16.38 -12.06
N ALA A 29 3.50 17.36 -12.20
CA ALA A 29 3.23 18.32 -11.15
C ALA A 29 2.97 17.54 -9.85
N PHE A 30 3.75 17.83 -8.81
CA PHE A 30 3.58 17.17 -7.52
C PHE A 30 2.17 17.47 -7.00
N GLN A 31 1.28 16.47 -7.04
CA GLN A 31 -0.02 16.58 -6.40
C GLN A 31 0.16 16.31 -4.90
N VAL A 32 -0.17 17.33 -4.10
CA VAL A 32 -0.31 17.17 -2.66
C VAL A 32 -1.56 16.33 -2.41
N ILE A 33 -1.37 15.06 -2.04
CA ILE A 33 -2.45 14.18 -1.61
C ILE A 33 -2.75 14.50 -0.15
N LYS A 34 -3.79 15.31 0.10
CA LYS A 34 -4.25 15.57 1.47
C LYS A 34 -5.06 14.36 1.97
N PRO A 35 -4.98 14.02 3.27
CA PRO A 35 -5.86 13.00 3.84
C PRO A 35 -7.33 13.34 3.63
N PRO A 36 -8.18 12.36 3.27
CA PRO A 36 -9.61 12.59 3.12
C PRO A 36 -10.23 12.91 4.49
N ALA A 37 -11.28 13.74 4.50
CA ALA A 37 -11.91 14.21 5.74
C ALA A 37 -12.39 13.06 6.65
N THR A 38 -12.78 11.92 6.07
CA THR A 38 -13.21 10.73 6.80
C THR A 38 -12.09 10.09 7.63
N ALA A 39 -10.84 10.16 7.17
CA ALA A 39 -9.66 9.64 7.87
C ALA A 39 -9.08 10.60 8.92
N VAL A 40 -9.45 11.88 8.89
CA VAL A 40 -8.86 12.90 9.77
C VAL A 40 -9.45 12.84 11.17
N VAL A 41 -8.57 12.96 12.17
CA VAL A 41 -8.92 13.05 13.59
C VAL A 41 -8.42 14.37 14.19
N PRO A 42 -9.13 14.96 15.17
CA PRO A 42 -8.68 16.18 15.83
C PRO A 42 -7.40 15.97 16.66
N HIS A 43 -7.28 14.82 17.30
CA HIS A 43 -6.12 14.38 18.08
C HIS A 43 -5.97 12.86 17.97
N HIS A 44 -4.73 12.36 18.04
CA HIS A 44 -4.52 10.92 18.17
C HIS A 44 -4.98 10.48 19.57
N LYS A 45 -5.80 9.45 19.62
CA LYS A 45 -6.17 8.75 20.85
C LYS A 45 -5.01 7.91 21.37
N ASP A 46 -4.90 7.84 22.70
CA ASP A 46 -3.92 7.02 23.39
C ASP A 46 -4.17 5.53 23.25
N ASN A 47 -5.45 5.14 23.16
CA ASN A 47 -5.88 3.77 22.93
C ASN A 47 -6.85 3.76 21.75
N LEU A 48 -6.76 2.72 20.92
CA LEU A 48 -7.73 2.46 19.86
C LEU A 48 -8.34 1.08 20.05
N LYS A 49 -9.60 0.95 19.62
CA LYS A 49 -10.29 -0.33 19.48
C LYS A 49 -10.55 -0.57 18.01
N LEU A 50 -9.94 -1.62 17.47
CA LEU A 50 -10.26 -2.11 16.13
C LEU A 50 -11.30 -3.22 16.23
N THR A 51 -12.45 -3.01 15.61
CA THR A 51 -13.40 -4.08 15.28
C THR A 51 -13.13 -4.50 13.84
N LEU A 52 -12.70 -5.74 13.61
CA LEU A 52 -12.45 -6.28 12.27
C LEU A 52 -13.32 -7.51 12.03
N ILE A 53 -14.03 -7.51 10.90
CA ILE A 53 -14.82 -8.65 10.41
C ILE A 53 -14.23 -9.08 9.08
N VAL A 54 -13.80 -10.35 8.98
CA VAL A 54 -13.30 -10.92 7.72
C VAL A 54 -14.41 -11.77 7.10
N ASP A 55 -14.93 -11.30 5.97
CA ASP A 55 -16.06 -11.91 5.27
C ASP A 55 -15.61 -13.10 4.43
N SER A 56 -14.50 -12.96 3.73
CA SER A 56 -13.92 -14.08 2.97
C SER A 56 -12.44 -13.88 2.68
N ILE A 57 -11.77 -14.98 2.37
CA ILE A 57 -10.35 -15.01 2.05
C ILE A 57 -10.18 -15.89 0.82
N PHE A 58 -9.37 -15.45 -0.13
CA PHE A 58 -8.90 -16.25 -1.25
C PHE A 58 -7.44 -16.60 -1.00
N ILE A 59 -7.10 -17.88 -1.16
CA ILE A 59 -5.72 -18.37 -1.20
C ILE A 59 -5.58 -19.22 -2.47
N GLY A 60 -4.79 -18.73 -3.41
CA GLY A 60 -4.89 -19.13 -4.79
C GLY A 60 -6.33 -19.04 -5.28
N GLN A 61 -6.86 -20.16 -5.78
CA GLN A 61 -8.25 -20.24 -6.26
C GLN A 61 -9.25 -20.63 -5.18
N LYS A 62 -8.79 -20.90 -3.94
CA LYS A 62 -9.65 -21.41 -2.87
C LYS A 62 -10.25 -20.26 -2.07
N LYS A 63 -11.58 -20.17 -2.07
CA LYS A 63 -12.34 -19.31 -1.15
C LYS A 63 -12.50 -19.96 0.22
N ILE A 64 -12.29 -19.18 1.27
CA ILE A 64 -12.45 -19.53 2.68
C ILE A 64 -13.38 -18.50 3.31
N ILE A 65 -14.38 -18.94 4.07
CA ILE A 65 -15.28 -18.08 4.84
C ILE A 65 -14.97 -18.31 6.32
N PRO A 66 -14.24 -17.39 6.97
CA PRO A 66 -13.68 -17.66 8.29
C PRO A 66 -14.65 -17.30 9.45
N HIS A 67 -15.74 -16.56 9.16
CA HIS A 67 -16.81 -16.21 10.12
C HIS A 67 -16.31 -15.74 11.50
N PHE A 68 -15.32 -14.84 11.55
CA PHE A 68 -14.87 -14.28 12.83
C PHE A 68 -14.91 -12.75 12.83
N SER A 69 -15.20 -12.23 14.03
CA SER A 69 -15.13 -10.83 14.39
C SER A 69 -14.16 -10.72 15.57
N ILE A 70 -13.22 -9.80 15.47
CA ILE A 70 -12.24 -9.57 16.53
C ILE A 70 -12.29 -8.11 17.00
N ASN A 71 -12.30 -7.95 18.32
CA ASN A 71 -12.12 -6.67 18.98
C ASN A 71 -10.73 -6.67 19.60
N MET A 72 -9.86 -5.76 19.15
CA MET A 72 -8.49 -5.68 19.68
C MET A 72 -8.23 -4.30 20.26
N PRO A 73 -7.74 -4.20 21.51
CA PRO A 73 -7.12 -2.99 22.01
C PRO A 73 -5.76 -2.82 21.31
N ILE A 74 -5.62 -1.78 20.50
CA ILE A 74 -4.37 -1.47 19.82
C ILE A 74 -3.50 -0.67 20.79
N SER A 75 -2.60 -1.35 21.51
CA SER A 75 -1.36 -0.70 21.91
C SER A 75 -0.53 -0.59 20.64
N PHE A 76 -0.41 0.62 20.07
CA PHE A 76 0.37 0.88 18.86
C PHE A 76 1.64 0.02 18.87
N GLU A 77 1.81 -0.80 17.83
CA GLU A 77 2.74 -1.96 17.70
C GLU A 77 2.12 -3.37 17.95
N SER A 78 1.58 -3.89 16.84
CA SER A 78 1.29 -5.26 16.41
C SER A 78 0.73 -6.32 17.37
N ASP A 79 -0.50 -6.73 17.10
CA ASP A 79 -1.08 -8.01 17.51
C ASP A 79 -1.16 -9.00 16.34
N TYR A 80 -1.01 -10.29 16.64
CA TYR A 80 -1.24 -11.39 15.69
C TYR A 80 -2.69 -11.85 15.80
N ILE A 81 -3.42 -11.79 14.70
CA ILE A 81 -4.78 -12.31 14.57
C ILE A 81 -4.69 -13.69 13.93
N GLN A 82 -5.09 -14.72 14.66
CA GLN A 82 -5.33 -16.02 14.03
C GLN A 82 -6.65 -15.93 13.27
N VAL A 83 -6.58 -16.22 11.97
CA VAL A 83 -7.72 -16.06 11.06
C VAL A 83 -8.41 -17.40 10.83
N LYS A 84 -7.64 -18.45 10.52
CA LYS A 84 -8.13 -19.84 10.41
C LYS A 84 -6.98 -20.84 10.33
N ASP A 85 -7.05 -21.96 11.03
CA ASP A 85 -6.05 -23.05 10.99
C ASP A 85 -4.62 -22.49 11.21
N ASN A 86 -3.81 -22.54 10.16
CA ASN A 86 -2.43 -22.06 10.10
C ASN A 86 -2.28 -20.68 9.46
N LEU A 87 -3.37 -20.02 9.08
CA LEU A 87 -3.37 -18.69 8.50
C LEU A 87 -3.47 -17.64 9.60
N TYR A 88 -2.50 -16.74 9.60
CA TYR A 88 -2.39 -15.64 10.54
C TYR A 88 -2.28 -14.34 9.78
N LEU A 89 -2.78 -13.30 10.41
CA LEU A 89 -2.69 -11.94 9.93
C LEU A 89 -2.05 -11.10 11.02
N LYS A 90 -1.03 -10.33 10.67
CA LYS A 90 -0.46 -9.33 11.56
C LYS A 90 -0.85 -7.94 11.07
N ILE A 91 -1.55 -7.19 11.92
CA ILE A 91 -1.97 -5.82 11.62
C ILE A 91 -1.05 -4.85 12.36
N PHE A 92 -0.57 -3.85 11.64
CA PHE A 92 0.17 -2.72 12.18
C PHE A 92 -0.68 -1.48 12.02
N ILE A 93 -0.86 -0.68 13.07
CA ILE A 93 -1.51 0.64 12.99
C ILE A 93 -0.52 1.70 13.45
N ALA A 94 -0.40 2.78 12.68
CA ALA A 94 0.49 3.89 12.95
C ALA A 94 -0.28 5.22 13.05
N ARG A 95 0.25 6.13 13.88
CA ARG A 95 -0.18 7.53 13.96
C ARG A 95 0.58 8.34 12.92
N ASN A 96 -0.13 9.12 12.11
CA ASN A 96 0.48 9.99 11.10
C ASN A 96 -0.04 11.42 11.21
N GLN A 97 0.76 12.36 10.70
CA GLN A 97 0.38 13.76 10.59
C GLN A 97 0.96 14.36 9.30
N GLU A 98 0.09 14.91 8.47
CA GLU A 98 0.49 15.61 7.23
C GLU A 98 -0.31 16.90 7.10
N TYR A 99 0.37 18.00 6.76
CA TYR A 99 -0.25 19.32 6.58
C TYR A 99 -1.15 19.77 7.75
N GLY A 100 -0.78 19.37 8.98
CA GLY A 100 -1.55 19.66 10.21
C GLY A 100 -2.72 18.70 10.46
N ALA A 101 -3.12 17.89 9.48
CA ALA A 101 -4.13 16.86 9.65
C ALA A 101 -3.51 15.61 10.29
N LYS A 102 -4.14 15.11 11.35
CA LYS A 102 -3.76 13.87 12.02
C LYS A 102 -4.66 12.74 11.53
N PHE A 103 -4.10 11.56 11.31
CA PHE A 103 -4.84 10.38 10.85
C PHE A 103 -4.12 9.09 11.26
N TYR A 104 -4.74 7.95 10.99
CA TYR A 104 -4.17 6.62 11.21
C TYR A 104 -3.92 5.93 9.87
N THR A 105 -2.85 5.14 9.82
CA THR A 105 -2.63 4.21 8.72
C THR A 105 -2.48 2.80 9.25
N TRP A 106 -2.69 1.81 8.40
CA TRP A 106 -2.42 0.42 8.73
C TRP A 106 -1.68 -0.34 7.65
N LYS A 107 -1.08 -1.45 8.03
CA LYS A 107 -0.40 -2.39 7.14
C LYS A 107 -0.69 -3.82 7.59
N TRP A 108 -0.78 -4.72 6.62
CA TRP A 108 -1.11 -6.13 6.80
C TRP A 108 0.08 -6.99 6.37
N ASP A 109 0.48 -7.94 7.22
CA ASP A 109 1.43 -9.00 6.87
C ASP A 109 0.69 -10.34 6.94
N PHE A 110 0.64 -11.01 5.79
CA PHE A 110 -0.09 -12.25 5.60
C PHE A 110 0.85 -13.42 5.90
N LEU A 111 0.50 -14.24 6.89
CA LEU A 111 1.41 -15.25 7.42
C LEU A 111 0.80 -16.64 7.35
N ASN A 112 1.63 -17.62 6.99
CA ASN A 112 1.29 -19.04 7.08
C ASN A 112 2.17 -19.71 8.14
N LYS A 113 1.57 -20.43 9.09
CA LYS A 113 2.28 -21.13 10.17
C LYS A 113 2.48 -22.59 9.79
N LYS A 114 3.74 -23.01 9.60
CA LYS A 114 4.10 -24.41 9.32
C LYS A 114 5.15 -24.88 10.32
N ASN A 115 4.90 -26.02 10.97
CA ASN A 115 5.81 -26.62 11.94
C ASN A 115 6.25 -25.64 13.05
N GLY A 116 5.32 -24.86 13.57
CA GLY A 116 5.58 -23.87 14.63
C GLY A 116 6.26 -22.57 14.17
N LYS A 117 6.65 -22.45 12.89
CA LYS A 117 7.29 -21.25 12.33
C LYS A 117 6.31 -20.48 11.43
N PHE A 118 6.42 -19.14 11.45
CA PHE A 118 5.65 -18.26 10.58
C PHE A 118 6.43 -17.96 9.30
N TYR A 119 5.75 -18.01 8.16
CA TYR A 119 6.28 -17.72 6.84
C TYR A 119 5.43 -16.60 6.23
N SER A 120 6.05 -15.49 5.86
CA SER A 120 5.33 -14.41 5.17
C SER A 120 4.91 -14.86 3.78
N GLN A 121 3.68 -14.57 3.42
CA GLN A 121 3.07 -14.76 2.11
C GLN A 121 3.05 -13.45 1.32
N GLY A 122 3.21 -12.33 2.02
CA GLY A 122 3.35 -11.00 1.46
C GLY A 122 2.89 -9.94 2.44
N VAL A 123 3.24 -8.70 2.12
CA VAL A 123 2.98 -7.54 2.96
C VAL A 123 2.33 -6.47 2.10
N SER A 124 1.33 -5.81 2.65
CA SER A 124 0.74 -4.67 1.98
C SER A 124 1.53 -3.37 2.13
N SER A 125 1.16 -2.35 1.36
CA SER A 125 1.52 -0.97 1.69
C SER A 125 0.76 -0.48 2.93
N TYR A 126 1.26 0.62 3.51
CA TYR A 126 0.47 1.39 4.46
C TYR A 126 -0.67 2.10 3.74
N GLU A 127 -1.85 2.02 4.31
CA GLU A 127 -3.05 2.66 3.77
C GLU A 127 -3.73 3.48 4.86
N MET A 128 -4.35 4.60 4.47
CA MET A 128 -5.10 5.42 5.42
C MET A 128 -6.33 4.67 5.89
N MET A 129 -6.54 4.67 7.20
CA MET A 129 -7.76 4.13 7.81
C MET A 129 -8.84 5.21 7.84
N ASP A 130 -10.06 4.81 7.52
CA ASP A 130 -11.24 5.61 7.76
C ASP A 130 -11.59 5.54 9.25
N PHE A 131 -11.36 6.66 9.96
CA PHE A 131 -11.62 6.75 11.39
C PHE A 131 -13.10 7.06 11.67
N ASN A 132 -13.72 7.90 10.84
CA ASN A 132 -15.12 8.29 11.01
C ASN A 132 -16.08 7.38 10.22
N GLY A 133 -15.55 6.38 9.53
CA GLY A 133 -16.30 5.38 8.78
C GLY A 133 -17.22 4.54 9.66
N SER A 134 -18.39 4.20 9.12
CA SER A 134 -19.30 3.22 9.72
C SER A 134 -18.95 1.81 9.25
N ILE A 135 -19.24 0.82 10.10
CA ILE A 135 -19.25 -0.58 9.65
C ILE A 135 -20.53 -0.83 8.84
N ASP A 136 -20.48 -0.53 7.54
CA ASP A 136 -21.58 -0.87 6.63
C ASP A 136 -21.55 -2.38 6.36
N VAL A 137 -22.69 -3.03 6.50
CA VAL A 137 -22.82 -4.46 6.24
C VAL A 137 -22.70 -4.80 4.75
N ASN A 138 -22.86 -3.82 3.86
CA ASN A 138 -22.91 -4.02 2.41
C ASN A 138 -21.64 -3.60 1.66
N THR A 139 -20.66 -2.96 2.31
CA THR A 139 -19.42 -2.52 1.66
C THR A 139 -18.21 -3.25 2.25
N SER A 140 -17.79 -4.35 1.60
CA SER A 140 -16.54 -5.03 1.91
C SER A 140 -15.36 -4.36 1.21
N GLN A 141 -14.28 -4.12 1.94
CA GLN A 141 -12.98 -3.71 1.39
C GLN A 141 -12.16 -4.95 1.04
N GLY A 142 -11.27 -4.83 0.05
CA GLY A 142 -10.42 -5.92 -0.41
C GLY A 142 -8.95 -5.57 -0.22
N HIS A 143 -8.18 -6.46 0.42
CA HIS A 143 -6.74 -6.30 0.55
C HIS A 143 -5.98 -7.59 0.37
N GLY A 144 -4.90 -7.54 -0.40
CA GLY A 144 -4.22 -8.75 -0.82
C GLY A 144 -2.88 -8.53 -1.49
N VAL A 145 -2.24 -9.65 -1.81
CA VAL A 145 -0.96 -9.76 -2.49
C VAL A 145 -1.03 -10.86 -3.54
N GLY A 146 -0.16 -10.78 -4.54
CA GLY A 146 -0.13 -11.73 -5.64
C GLY A 146 -1.11 -11.38 -6.76
N LEU A 147 -0.99 -12.14 -7.85
CA LEU A 147 -1.85 -11.99 -9.03
C LEU A 147 -3.05 -12.91 -8.89
N GLU A 148 -4.25 -12.43 -9.19
CA GLU A 148 -5.48 -13.23 -9.16
C GLU A 148 -5.32 -14.52 -9.98
N ASP A 149 -5.96 -15.60 -9.53
CA ASP A 149 -5.87 -16.97 -10.08
C ASP A 149 -4.50 -17.67 -10.02
N THR A 150 -3.47 -17.04 -9.45
CA THR A 150 -2.17 -17.71 -9.18
C THR A 150 -2.16 -18.39 -7.81
N PRO A 151 -1.36 -19.46 -7.59
CA PRO A 151 -1.27 -20.12 -6.28
C PRO A 151 -0.92 -19.17 -5.12
N GLU A 152 -0.21 -18.08 -5.44
CA GLU A 152 0.34 -17.15 -4.45
C GLU A 152 -0.59 -15.97 -4.20
N TYR A 153 -1.77 -15.96 -4.84
CA TYR A 153 -2.81 -14.98 -4.60
C TYR A 153 -3.34 -15.12 -3.18
N VAL A 154 -3.31 -14.02 -2.44
CA VAL A 154 -3.94 -13.93 -1.12
C VAL A 154 -4.78 -12.67 -1.10
N MET A 155 -6.09 -12.79 -0.89
CA MET A 155 -7.00 -11.64 -0.83
C MET A 155 -7.98 -11.79 0.32
N TYR A 156 -8.09 -10.76 1.14
CA TYR A 156 -9.02 -10.66 2.26
C TYR A 156 -10.11 -9.66 1.91
N TYR A 157 -11.35 -10.10 1.99
CA TYR A 157 -12.51 -9.22 1.99
C TYR A 157 -12.96 -8.99 3.43
N TYR A 158 -12.99 -7.74 3.85
CA TYR A 158 -13.20 -7.37 5.24
C TYR A 158 -14.01 -6.09 5.41
N ARG A 159 -14.48 -5.90 6.64
CA ARG A 159 -15.12 -4.69 7.14
C ARG A 159 -14.47 -4.32 8.46
N TYR A 160 -14.33 -3.04 8.75
CA TYR A 160 -13.80 -2.61 10.03
C TYR A 160 -14.48 -1.37 10.58
N LYS A 161 -14.27 -1.15 11.88
CA LYS A 161 -14.50 0.13 12.53
C LYS A 161 -13.41 0.38 13.55
N LEU A 162 -12.88 1.61 13.55
CA LEU A 162 -11.88 2.07 14.49
C LEU A 162 -12.52 3.05 15.47
N GLU A 163 -12.33 2.84 16.76
CA GLU A 163 -12.90 3.67 17.84
C GLU A 163 -11.85 4.07 18.88
#